data_AF-A0A968DNG0-F1
#
_entry.id   AF-A0A968DNG0-F1
#
_cell.length_a   1.000
_cell.length_b   1.000
_cell.length_c   1.000
_cell.angle_alpha   90.00
_cell.angle_beta   90.00
_cell.angle_gamma   90.00
#
_symmetry.space_group_name_H-M   'P 1'
#
loop_
_entity.id
_entity.type
_entity.pdbx_description
1 polymer ?
#
loop_
_entity_poly.entity_id
_entity_poly.type
_entity_poly.pdbx_seq_one_letter_code
_entity_poly.pdbx_strand_id
1 'polypeptide(L)' 'SSAAAFVSGLAALLKSYDNTLTQQEIKNLITGTADPIEEQFRSKFAGKLGAGRINAYKALLALQNGTSEPNLV' A
#
# COMPACT_ATOMS: atom_id res chain seq x y z
N SER A 1 -16.47 3.35 10.28
CA SER A 1 -15.16 3.95 9.93
C SER A 1 -14.08 3.42 10.85
N SER A 2 -13.13 2.64 10.32
CA SER A 2 -11.92 2.17 11.05
C SER A 2 -10.79 1.86 10.07
N ALA A 3 -11.10 1.23 8.92
CA ALA A 3 -10.12 0.94 7.86
C ALA A 3 -9.38 2.19 7.35
N ALA A 4 -10.07 3.33 7.21
CA ALA A 4 -9.46 4.58 6.76
C ALA A 4 -8.35 5.09 7.71
N ALA A 5 -8.49 4.87 9.03
CA ALA A 5 -7.47 5.24 10.01
C ALA A 5 -6.20 4.39 9.84
N PHE A 6 -6.34 3.09 9.54
CA PHE A 6 -5.19 2.22 9.27
C PHE A 6 -4.45 2.61 7.98
N VAL A 7 -5.19 2.93 6.91
CA VAL A 7 -4.58 3.36 5.63
C VAL A 7 -3.89 4.72 5.78
N SER A 8 -4.51 5.67 6.49
CA SER A 8 -3.89 6.99 6.75
C SER A 8 -2.69 6.89 7.68
N GLY A 9 -2.71 5.99 8.67
CA GLY A 9 -1.54 5.69 9.50
C GLY A 9 -0.38 5.12 8.69
N LEU A 10 -0.65 4.20 7.76
CA LEU A 10 0.37 3.68 6.84
C LEU A 10 0.92 4.77 5.92
N ALA A 11 0.05 5.61 5.34
CA ALA A 11 0.48 6.74 4.52
C ALA A 11 1.38 7.71 5.31
N ALA A 12 1.03 8.00 6.56
CA ALA A 12 1.84 8.82 7.45
C ALA A 12 3.19 8.16 7.78
N LEU A 13 3.23 6.85 7.99
CA LEU A 13 4.47 6.09 8.21
C LEU A 13 5.41 6.17 7.00
N LEU A 14 4.89 5.95 5.79
CA LEU A 14 5.68 6.07 4.56
C LEU A 14 6.25 7.48 4.41
N LYS A 15 5.42 8.50 4.67
CA LYS A 15 5.84 9.90 4.60
C LYS A 15 6.85 10.28 5.69
N SER A 16 6.76 9.67 6.87
CA SER A 16 7.76 9.86 7.93
C SER A 16 9.12 9.28 7.57
N TYR A 17 9.14 8.22 6.74
CA TYR A 17 10.36 7.60 6.26
C TYR A 17 10.97 8.38 5.08
N ASP A 18 10.13 8.82 4.15
CA ASP A 18 10.52 9.68 3.03
C ASP A 18 9.47 10.79 2.81
N ASN A 19 9.85 12.03 3.15
CA ASN A 19 8.98 13.19 3.03
C ASN A 19 8.86 13.73 1.60
N THR A 20 9.65 13.23 0.65
CA THR A 20 9.61 13.64 -0.77
C THR A 20 8.51 12.93 -1.55
N LEU A 21 7.95 11.86 -0.99
CA LEU A 21 6.90 11.06 -1.61
C LEU A 21 5.66 11.90 -1.97
N THR A 22 5.25 11.79 -3.23
CA THR A 22 3.99 12.32 -3.72
C THR A 22 2.80 11.48 -3.25
N GLN A 23 1.61 12.07 -3.30
CA GLN A 23 0.37 11.36 -2.98
C GLN A 23 0.15 10.14 -3.89
N GLN A 24 0.57 10.22 -5.15
CA GLN A 24 0.42 9.14 -6.11
C GLN A 24 1.39 7.98 -5.81
N GLU A 25 2.63 8.27 -5.43
CA GLU A 25 3.60 7.24 -5.05
C GLU A 25 3.17 6.53 -3.76
N ILE A 26 2.69 7.26 -2.76
CA ILE A 26 2.14 6.67 -1.53
C ILE A 26 0.99 5.74 -1.87
N LYS A 27 0.06 6.16 -2.75
CA LYS A 27 -1.05 5.32 -3.18
C LYS A 27 -0.54 4.05 -3.87
N ASN A 28 0.38 4.19 -4.82
CA ASN A 28 0.94 3.07 -5.57
C ASN A 28 1.67 2.08 -4.64
N LEU A 29 2.45 2.56 -3.67
CA LEU A 29 3.10 1.71 -2.66
C LEU A 29 2.08 0.95 -1.84
N ILE A 30 1.05 1.63 -1.30
CA ILE A 30 0.03 0.99 -0.46
C ILE A 30 -0.76 -0.06 -1.24
N THR A 31 -1.19 0.24 -2.48
CA THR A 31 -1.97 -0.71 -3.28
C THR A 31 -1.12 -1.81 -3.90
N GLY A 32 0.12 -1.51 -4.31
CA GLY A 32 1.02 -2.46 -4.96
C GLY A 32 1.64 -3.47 -4.00
N THR A 33 1.64 -3.18 -2.69
CA THR A 33 2.19 -4.06 -1.65
C THR A 33 1.12 -4.71 -0.77
N ALA A 34 -0.15 -4.45 -1.06
CA ALA A 34 -1.25 -5.09 -0.37
C ALA A 34 -1.25 -6.61 -0.59
N ASP A 35 -1.63 -7.36 0.44
CA ASP A 35 -1.80 -8.80 0.36
C ASP A 35 -3.13 -9.13 -0.33
N PRO A 36 -3.12 -9.93 -1.41
CA PRO A 36 -4.36 -10.39 -2.03
C PRO A 36 -5.07 -11.34 -1.08
N ILE A 37 -6.23 -10.91 -0.58
CA ILE A 37 -7.09 -11.70 0.31
C ILE A 37 -8.42 -12.10 -0.33
N GLU A 38 -8.55 -11.89 -1.64
CA GLU A 38 -9.79 -12.11 -2.38
C GLU A 38 -10.27 -13.56 -2.28
N GLU A 39 -9.36 -14.52 -2.47
CA GLU A 39 -9.74 -15.93 -2.53
C GLU A 39 -10.29 -16.45 -1.21
N GLN A 40 -9.78 -15.96 -0.08
CA GLN A 40 -10.23 -16.34 1.27
C GLN A 40 -11.65 -15.83 1.58
N PHE A 41 -12.11 -14.81 0.87
CA PHE A 41 -13.35 -14.08 1.17
C PHE A 41 -14.30 -13.98 -0.04
N ARG A 42 -13.98 -14.70 -1.12
CA ARG A 42 -14.65 -14.64 -2.42
C ARG A 42 -16.16 -14.83 -2.32
N SER A 43 -16.60 -15.75 -1.45
CA SER A 43 -18.03 -16.05 -1.24
C SER A 43 -18.85 -14.86 -0.70
N LYS A 44 -18.22 -13.88 -0.06
CA LYS A 44 -18.90 -12.73 0.56
C LYS A 44 -18.53 -11.39 -0.07
N PHE A 45 -17.31 -11.27 -0.60
CA PHE A 45 -16.74 -9.99 -1.00
C PHE A 45 -16.12 -9.99 -2.40
N ALA A 46 -16.59 -10.90 -3.28
CA ALA A 46 -16.19 -10.97 -4.69
C ALA A 46 -16.11 -9.58 -5.35
N GLY A 47 -14.91 -9.16 -5.75
CA GLY A 47 -14.65 -7.90 -6.46
C GLY A 47 -14.78 -6.63 -5.60
N LYS A 48 -14.92 -6.76 -4.28
CA LYS A 48 -15.13 -5.62 -3.36
C LYS A 48 -13.91 -5.24 -2.52
N LEU A 49 -12.84 -6.06 -2.54
CA LEU A 49 -11.68 -5.88 -1.66
C LEU A 49 -10.56 -5.01 -2.27
N GLY A 50 -10.73 -4.55 -3.51
CA GLY A 50 -9.76 -3.71 -4.20
C GLY A 50 -8.40 -4.42 -4.32
N ALA A 51 -7.32 -3.72 -3.93
CA ALA A 51 -5.97 -4.28 -3.93
C ALA A 51 -5.73 -5.35 -2.84
N GLY A 52 -6.66 -5.49 -1.88
CA GLY A 52 -6.54 -6.43 -0.78
C GLY A 52 -6.20 -5.76 0.56
N ARG A 53 -5.53 -6.51 1.44
CA ARG A 53 -5.22 -6.07 2.81
C ARG A 53 -3.90 -5.30 2.82
N ILE A 54 -3.89 -4.10 3.40
CA ILE A 54 -2.66 -3.30 3.53
C ILE A 54 -1.55 -4.07 4.27
N ASN A 55 -0.31 -3.86 3.86
CA ASN A 55 0.86 -4.48 4.47
C ASN A 55 1.97 -3.44 4.67
N ALA A 56 2.13 -2.95 5.90
CA ALA A 56 3.08 -1.88 6.21
C ALA A 56 4.54 -2.29 6.00
N TYR A 57 4.88 -3.54 6.31
CA TYR A 57 6.23 -4.06 6.14
C TYR A 57 6.62 -4.15 4.67
N LYS A 58 5.76 -4.72 3.82
CA LYS A 58 6.00 -4.79 2.37
C LYS A 58 6.06 -3.40 1.75
N ALA A 59 5.20 -2.46 2.19
CA ALA A 59 5.21 -1.08 1.72
C ALA A 59 6.56 -0.37 2.04
N LEU A 60 7.06 -0.52 3.27
CA LEU A 60 8.36 0.04 3.66
C LEU A 60 9.52 -0.62 2.92
N LEU A 61 9.49 -1.95 2.76
CA LEU A 61 10.52 -2.67 2.01
C LEU A 61 10.54 -2.26 0.54
N ALA A 62 9.36 -2.08 -0.08
CA ALA A 62 9.27 -1.57 -1.45
C ALA A 62 9.78 -0.13 -1.58
N LEU A 63 9.51 0.72 -0.58
CA LEU A 63 10.07 2.07 -0.52
C LEU A 63 11.61 2.04 -0.44
N GLN A 64 12.17 1.21 0.44
CA GLN A 64 13.62 1.03 0.60
C GLN A 64 14.30 0.48 -0.66
N ASN A 65 13.65 -0.46 -1.35
CA ASN A 65 14.18 -1.07 -2.57
C ASN A 65 13.99 -0.18 -3.81
N GLY A 66 13.07 0.80 -3.74
CA GLY A 66 12.73 1.73 -4.82
C GLY A 66 13.45 3.08 -4.78
N THR A 67 14.25 3.36 -3.75
CA THR A 67 15.06 4.60 -3.65
C THR A 67 16.33 4.61 -4.51
N SER A 68 16.51 3.62 -5.39
CA SER A 68 17.51 3.63 -6.47
C SER A 68 16.84 3.87 -7.83
N GLU A 69 16.50 5.15 -8.08
CA GLU A 69 16.28 5.81 -9.38
C GLU A 69 15.08 5.43 -10.28
N PRO A 70 14.59 6.40 -11.10
CA PRO A 70 13.38 6.28 -11.90
C PRO A 70 13.65 5.45 -13.15
N ASN A 71 13.04 4.28 -13.28
CA ASN A 71 12.98 3.63 -14.58
C ASN A 71 11.70 2.81 -14.73
N LEU A 72 10.72 3.42 -15.38
CA LEU A 72 9.61 2.73 -16.01
C LEU A 72 10.16 2.12 -17.30
N VAL A 73 10.41 0.80 -17.27
CA VAL A 73 10.53 -0.01 -18.48
C VAL A 73 9.20 -0.71 -18.73
#